data_AF-A0A4U6U0U0-F1
#
_entry.id   AF-A0A4U6U0U0-F1
#
_cell.length_a   1.000
_cell.length_b   1.000
_cell.length_c   1.000
_cell.angle_alpha   90.00
_cell.angle_beta   90.00
_cell.angle_gamma   90.00
#
_symmetry.space_group_name_H-M   'P 1'
#
loop_
_entity.id
_entity.type
_entity.pdbx_description
1 polymer ?
#
loop_
_entity_poly.entity_id
_entity_poly.type
_entity_poly.pdbx_seq_one_letter_code
_entity_poly.pdbx_strand_id
1 'polypeptide(L)'
;MPFREDIEKIEEYEKAMTSRNTSIFHIEATTFSLYLCMIAATGVRLAAKVMNNAGFRLDKHDGISPYTTKQTLMMYVSIFVKLAKDTHDKKFNDESNFSLLGAFRGVAAVGHILLQDAVENANNAAYSYSFAREADDAWCDFEQKMYSLEERFRAVSKSNKAYEILMRTMVDAMILAMFFISEVVLARTTVLIGTKGRRAIRASDDGEPNASGTSFGKDGAD
;
A
#
# COMPACT_ATOMS: atom_id res chain seq x y z
N MET A 1 -6.05 14.16 1.57
CA MET A 1 -5.26 12.98 1.17
C MET A 1 -4.03 12.93 2.05
N PRO A 2 -3.66 11.78 2.63
CA PRO A 2 -2.39 11.61 3.35
C PRO A 2 -1.19 11.97 2.45
N PHE A 3 -0.14 12.53 3.04
CA PHE A 3 1.12 12.88 2.35
C PHE A 3 0.96 13.87 1.18
N ARG A 4 -0.07 14.73 1.21
CA ARG A 4 -0.31 15.74 0.18
C ARG A 4 0.88 16.69 0.00
N GLU A 5 1.40 17.22 1.10
CA GLU A 5 2.53 18.16 1.10
C GLU A 5 3.79 17.53 0.48
N ASP A 6 4.00 16.24 0.70
CA ASP A 6 5.12 15.48 0.13
C ASP A 6 4.98 15.34 -1.41
N ILE A 7 3.76 15.12 -1.91
CA ILE A 7 3.48 15.09 -3.36
C ILE A 7 3.71 16.47 -3.97
N GLU A 8 3.14 17.51 -3.36
CA GLU A 8 3.28 18.90 -3.83
C GLU A 8 4.75 19.31 -3.90
N LYS A 9 5.56 18.92 -2.91
CA LYS A 9 7.01 19.13 -2.91
C LYS A 9 7.74 18.42 -4.05
N ILE A 10 7.34 17.20 -4.41
CA ILE A 10 7.92 16.50 -5.57
C ILE A 10 7.53 17.20 -6.88
N GLU A 11 6.27 17.65 -6.99
CA GLU A 11 5.78 18.41 -8.15
C GLU A 11 6.48 19.76 -8.31
N GLU A 12 6.88 20.41 -7.22
CA GLU A 12 7.72 21.62 -7.26
C GLU A 12 9.09 21.34 -7.89
N TYR A 13 9.74 20.22 -7.55
CA TYR A 13 11.00 19.82 -8.17
C TYR A 13 10.83 19.55 -9.68
N GLU A 14 9.73 18.91 -10.07
CA GLU A 14 9.39 18.65 -11.47
C GLU A 14 9.20 19.96 -12.28
N LYS A 15 8.42 20.90 -11.73
CA LYS A 15 8.21 22.24 -12.33
C LYS A 15 9.51 23.03 -12.44
N ALA A 16 10.39 22.93 -11.44
CA ALA A 16 11.69 23.58 -11.48
C ALA A 16 12.62 23.01 -12.57
N MET A 17 12.50 21.71 -12.90
CA MET A 17 13.28 21.10 -13.98
C MET A 17 12.74 21.45 -15.37
N THR A 18 11.42 21.49 -15.55
CA THR A 18 10.78 21.81 -16.84
C THR A 18 10.88 23.28 -17.23
N SER A 19 10.96 24.19 -16.26
CA SER A 19 11.09 25.64 -16.50
C SER A 19 12.50 26.09 -16.89
N ARG A 20 13.52 25.23 -16.77
CA ARG A 20 14.90 25.55 -17.18
C ARG A 20 15.03 25.40 -18.70
N ASN A 21 15.50 26.45 -19.37
CA ASN A 21 15.96 26.38 -20.76
C ASN A 21 17.07 25.32 -20.86
N THR A 22 16.71 24.14 -21.34
CA THR A 22 17.61 23.00 -21.45
C THR A 22 18.24 23.02 -22.85
N SER A 23 19.57 22.94 -22.90
CA SER A 23 20.25 22.73 -24.18
C SER A 23 19.88 21.36 -24.74
N ILE A 24 19.95 21.19 -26.06
CA ILE A 24 19.64 19.91 -26.72
C ILE A 24 20.47 18.75 -26.16
N PHE A 25 21.69 19.03 -25.69
CA PHE A 25 22.63 18.08 -25.08
C PHE A 25 22.25 17.63 -23.65
N HIS A 26 21.23 18.25 -23.03
CA HIS A 26 20.77 17.90 -21.68
C HIS A 26 19.36 17.30 -21.65
N ILE A 27 18.71 17.14 -22.81
CA ILE A 27 17.32 16.66 -22.90
C ILE A 27 17.18 15.25 -22.32
N GLU A 28 18.09 14.32 -22.62
CA GLU A 28 18.01 12.93 -22.14
C GLU A 28 18.16 12.85 -20.61
N ALA A 29 19.14 13.56 -20.05
CA ALA A 29 19.35 13.62 -18.60
C ALA A 29 18.16 14.25 -17.88
N THR A 30 17.62 15.35 -18.40
CA THR A 30 16.41 15.98 -17.85
C THR A 30 15.20 15.07 -17.95
N THR A 31 15.01 14.36 -19.07
CA THR A 31 13.91 13.43 -19.26
C THR A 31 13.95 12.32 -18.21
N PHE A 32 15.11 11.71 -17.99
CA PHE A 32 15.27 10.69 -16.97
C PHE A 32 15.03 11.21 -15.55
N SER A 33 15.52 12.42 -15.23
CA SER A 33 15.23 13.07 -13.95
C SER A 33 13.73 13.28 -13.73
N LEU A 34 12.99 13.69 -14.76
CA LEU A 34 11.52 13.81 -14.69
C LEU A 34 10.86 12.45 -14.44
N TYR A 35 11.33 11.38 -15.09
CA TYR A 35 10.84 10.01 -14.83
C TYR A 35 11.04 9.59 -13.37
N LEU A 36 12.21 9.85 -12.79
CA LEU A 36 12.46 9.51 -11.38
C LEU A 36 11.56 10.31 -10.43
N CYS A 37 11.28 11.59 -10.72
CA CYS A 37 10.30 12.39 -9.96
C CYS A 37 8.89 11.81 -10.07
N MET A 38 8.46 11.40 -11.27
CA MET A 38 7.17 10.75 -11.48
C MET A 38 7.06 9.42 -10.68
N ILE A 39 8.12 8.62 -10.68
CA ILE A 39 8.20 7.35 -9.93
C ILE A 39 8.12 7.63 -8.42
N ALA A 40 8.86 8.63 -7.93
CA ALA A 40 8.82 9.05 -6.53
C ALA A 40 7.41 9.53 -6.11
N ALA A 41 6.78 10.40 -6.90
CA ALA A 41 5.43 10.87 -6.66
C ALA A 41 4.42 9.71 -6.62
N THR A 42 4.59 8.73 -7.51
CA THR A 42 3.77 7.51 -7.52
C THR A 42 3.97 6.70 -6.25
N GLY A 43 5.21 6.54 -5.78
CA GLY A 43 5.52 5.91 -4.49
C GLY A 43 4.79 6.55 -3.31
N VAL A 44 4.78 7.89 -3.23
CA VAL A 44 4.03 8.63 -2.20
C VAL A 44 2.52 8.42 -2.34
N ARG A 45 1.99 8.41 -3.57
CA ARG A 45 0.56 8.12 -3.82
C ARG A 45 0.18 6.69 -3.40
N LEU A 46 1.05 5.71 -3.61
CA LEU A 46 0.84 4.33 -3.16
C LEU A 46 0.84 4.27 -1.62
N ALA A 47 1.78 4.94 -0.95
CA ALA A 47 1.76 5.05 0.51
C ALA A 47 0.46 5.71 1.03
N ALA A 48 -0.02 6.75 0.36
CA ALA A 48 -1.29 7.39 0.70
C ALA A 48 -2.49 6.46 0.52
N LYS A 49 -2.50 5.59 -0.50
CA LYS A 49 -3.54 4.55 -0.68
C LYS A 49 -3.55 3.58 0.49
N VAL A 50 -2.37 3.08 0.89
CA VAL A 50 -2.24 2.19 2.05
C VAL A 50 -2.70 2.88 3.33
N MET A 51 -2.33 4.14 3.53
CA MET A 51 -2.74 4.92 4.70
C MET A 51 -4.26 5.15 4.77
N ASN A 52 -4.89 5.50 3.63
CA ASN A 52 -6.35 5.63 3.56
C ASN A 52 -7.03 4.30 3.90
N ASN A 53 -6.50 3.19 3.37
CA ASN A 53 -7.02 1.87 3.67
C ASN A 53 -6.87 1.54 5.16
N ALA A 54 -5.73 1.84 5.79
CA ALA A 54 -5.50 1.64 7.23
C ALA A 54 -6.49 2.42 8.12
N GLY A 55 -6.89 3.62 7.69
CA GLY A 55 -7.91 4.43 8.36
C GLY A 55 -9.33 3.84 8.27
N PHE A 56 -9.58 2.93 7.32
CA PHE A 56 -10.83 2.21 7.22
C PHE A 56 -10.88 1.12 8.31
N ARG A 57 -11.61 1.42 9.40
CA ARG A 57 -11.87 0.50 10.51
C ARG A 57 -13.38 0.34 10.71
N LEU A 58 -13.79 -0.85 11.13
CA LEU A 58 -15.13 -1.07 11.70
C LEU A 58 -15.06 -0.89 13.22
N ASP A 59 -16.16 -0.48 13.83
CA ASP A 59 -16.26 0.09 15.20
C ASP A 59 -15.76 -0.78 16.39
N LYS A 60 -15.06 -1.90 16.15
CA LYS A 60 -14.44 -2.75 17.19
C LYS A 60 -13.15 -3.46 16.73
N HIS A 61 -12.37 -2.88 15.82
CA HIS A 61 -11.15 -3.52 15.33
C HIS A 61 -9.92 -3.03 16.11
N ASP A 62 -9.40 -3.85 17.02
CA ASP A 62 -8.14 -3.65 17.77
C ASP A 62 -6.90 -3.98 16.91
N GLY A 63 -7.00 -3.75 15.60
CA GLY A 63 -5.90 -3.97 14.66
C GLY A 63 -4.79 -2.92 14.79
N ILE A 64 -3.79 -3.01 13.91
CA ILE A 64 -2.63 -2.09 13.89
C ILE A 64 -3.08 -0.63 13.81
N SER A 65 -2.65 0.18 14.79
CA SER A 65 -3.09 1.57 14.92
C SER A 65 -2.77 2.40 13.66
N PRO A 66 -3.68 3.29 13.19
CA PRO A 66 -3.39 4.16 12.06
C PRO A 66 -2.22 5.09 12.33
N TYR A 67 -1.97 5.42 13.60
CA TYR A 67 -0.81 6.20 14.01
C TYR A 67 0.50 5.46 13.70
N THR A 68 0.61 4.19 14.11
CA THR A 68 1.76 3.33 13.82
C THR A 68 1.96 3.20 12.32
N THR A 69 0.90 2.89 11.58
CA THR A 69 0.95 2.81 10.11
C THR A 69 1.44 4.10 9.48
N LYS A 70 0.94 5.26 9.94
CA LYS A 70 1.38 6.56 9.44
C LYS A 70 2.87 6.78 9.68
N GLN A 71 3.38 6.50 10.88
CA GLN A 71 4.79 6.65 11.21
C GLN A 71 5.68 5.76 10.33
N THR A 72 5.31 4.50 10.15
CA THR A 72 6.04 3.58 9.28
C THR A 72 6.03 4.04 7.82
N LEU A 73 4.87 4.45 7.29
CA LEU A 73 4.78 4.95 5.92
C LEU A 73 5.55 6.26 5.73
N MET A 74 5.61 7.13 6.74
CA MET A 74 6.41 8.37 6.69
C MET A 74 7.89 8.09 6.44
N MET A 75 8.44 7.00 6.97
CA MET A 75 9.82 6.62 6.71
C MET A 75 10.04 6.37 5.21
N TYR A 76 9.16 5.62 4.54
CA TYR A 76 9.27 5.36 3.11
C TYR A 76 8.93 6.59 2.25
N VAL A 77 7.96 7.40 2.65
CA VAL A 77 7.65 8.69 2.00
C VAL A 77 8.86 9.62 2.00
N SER A 78 9.61 9.66 3.11
CA SER A 78 10.83 10.49 3.19
C SER A 78 11.90 10.05 2.18
N ILE A 79 11.98 8.76 1.85
CA ILE A 79 12.90 8.22 0.83
C ILE A 79 12.48 8.70 -0.56
N PHE A 80 11.19 8.63 -0.90
CA PHE A 80 10.70 9.13 -2.21
C PHE A 80 10.94 10.64 -2.37
N VAL A 81 10.66 11.43 -1.32
CA VAL A 81 10.91 12.89 -1.36
C VAL A 81 12.40 13.18 -1.48
N LYS A 82 13.25 12.46 -0.74
CA LYS A 82 14.71 12.58 -0.85
C LYS A 82 15.18 12.25 -2.27
N LEU A 83 14.67 11.17 -2.86
CA LEU A 83 15.00 10.77 -4.23
C LEU A 83 14.67 11.87 -5.24
N ALA A 84 13.48 12.47 -5.16
CA ALA A 84 13.09 13.55 -6.06
C ALA A 84 14.00 14.77 -5.92
N LYS A 85 14.37 15.12 -4.67
CA LYS A 85 15.34 16.20 -4.40
C LYS A 85 16.72 15.87 -4.97
N ASP A 86 17.25 14.68 -4.68
CA ASP A 86 18.57 14.25 -5.15
C ASP A 86 18.62 14.21 -6.69
N THR A 87 17.50 13.85 -7.32
CA THR A 87 17.34 13.89 -8.78
C THR A 87 17.37 15.32 -9.31
N HIS A 88 16.61 16.24 -8.71
CA HIS A 88 16.61 17.66 -9.07
C HIS A 88 17.99 18.32 -8.88
N ASP A 89 18.67 17.98 -7.79
CA ASP A 89 19.99 18.50 -7.42
C ASP A 89 21.13 17.81 -8.19
N LYS A 90 20.83 16.83 -9.06
CA LYS A 90 21.80 16.01 -9.81
C LYS A 90 22.79 15.24 -8.92
N LYS A 91 22.33 14.80 -7.75
CA LYS A 91 23.07 14.03 -6.73
C LYS A 91 22.66 12.57 -6.63
N PHE A 92 21.74 12.14 -7.49
CA PHE A 92 21.24 10.79 -7.54
C PHE A 92 22.34 9.76 -7.87
N ASN A 93 22.36 8.64 -7.15
CA ASN A 93 23.38 7.60 -7.25
C ASN A 93 22.80 6.18 -7.06
N ASP A 94 23.66 5.16 -7.12
CA ASP A 94 23.28 3.75 -6.92
C ASP A 94 22.60 3.49 -5.56
N GLU A 95 23.00 4.18 -4.49
CA GLU A 95 22.38 4.03 -3.17
C GLU A 95 20.93 4.58 -3.16
N SER A 96 20.69 5.68 -3.88
CA SER A 96 19.33 6.20 -4.10
C SER A 96 18.44 5.16 -4.81
N ASN A 97 19.00 4.35 -5.70
CA ASN A 97 18.27 3.28 -6.41
C ASN A 97 17.86 2.15 -5.49
N PHE A 98 18.81 1.63 -4.70
CA PHE A 98 18.51 0.59 -3.73
C PHE A 98 17.50 1.06 -2.68
N SER A 99 17.64 2.32 -2.24
CA SER A 99 16.69 2.95 -1.32
C SER A 99 15.29 3.04 -1.93
N LEU A 100 15.16 3.38 -3.22
CA LEU A 100 13.88 3.44 -3.92
C LEU A 100 13.20 2.05 -3.98
N LEU A 101 13.94 1.02 -4.39
CA LEU A 101 13.42 -0.34 -4.44
C LEU A 101 12.99 -0.82 -3.04
N GLY A 102 13.81 -0.54 -2.02
CA GLY A 102 13.49 -0.83 -0.63
C GLY A 102 12.24 -0.09 -0.14
N ALA A 103 12.04 1.17 -0.55
CA ALA A 103 10.85 1.94 -0.21
C ALA A 103 9.57 1.35 -0.82
N PHE A 104 9.62 0.91 -2.08
CA PHE A 104 8.48 0.20 -2.69
C PHE A 104 8.13 -1.10 -1.95
N ARG A 105 9.12 -1.94 -1.63
CA ARG A 105 8.91 -3.15 -0.83
C ARG A 105 8.33 -2.81 0.54
N GLY A 106 8.87 -1.79 1.20
CA GLY A 106 8.42 -1.34 2.51
C GLY A 106 6.95 -0.91 2.53
N VAL A 107 6.52 -0.10 1.56
CA VAL A 107 5.11 0.32 1.45
C VAL A 107 4.20 -0.89 1.16
N ALA A 108 4.64 -1.79 0.27
CA ALA A 108 3.91 -3.02 -0.05
C ALA A 108 3.76 -3.93 1.19
N ALA A 109 4.84 -4.13 1.96
CA ALA A 109 4.85 -4.91 3.18
C ALA A 109 3.85 -4.36 4.22
N VAL A 110 3.79 -3.04 4.40
CA VAL A 110 2.81 -2.42 5.29
C VAL A 110 1.38 -2.72 4.83
N GLY A 111 1.10 -2.66 3.53
CA GLY A 111 -0.21 -3.01 2.98
C GLY A 111 -0.60 -4.48 3.22
N HIS A 112 0.36 -5.39 3.02
CA HIS A 112 0.18 -6.83 3.25
C HIS A 112 -0.05 -7.16 4.72
N ILE A 113 0.75 -6.59 5.63
CA ILE A 113 0.58 -6.73 7.09
C ILE A 113 -0.83 -6.26 7.53
N LEU A 114 -1.31 -5.14 6.99
CA LEU A 114 -2.66 -4.66 7.30
C LEU A 114 -3.75 -5.62 6.84
N LEU A 115 -3.55 -6.31 5.72
CA LEU A 115 -4.48 -7.34 5.23
C LEU A 115 -4.46 -8.57 6.14
N GLN A 116 -3.28 -9.04 6.54
CA GLN A 116 -3.15 -10.16 7.47
C GLN A 116 -3.85 -9.84 8.80
N ASP A 117 -3.60 -8.66 9.37
CA ASP A 117 -4.30 -8.16 10.57
C ASP A 117 -5.83 -8.14 10.39
N ALA A 118 -6.32 -7.72 9.23
CA ALA A 118 -7.77 -7.72 8.96
C ALA A 118 -8.36 -9.13 8.83
N VAL A 119 -7.61 -10.08 8.27
CA VAL A 119 -8.05 -11.48 8.11
C VAL A 119 -8.05 -12.21 9.45
N GLU A 120 -7.02 -12.04 10.28
CA GLU A 120 -6.92 -12.65 11.62
C GLU A 120 -8.06 -12.21 12.53
N ASN A 121 -8.49 -10.97 12.40
CA ASN A 121 -9.59 -10.40 13.17
C ASN A 121 -10.97 -10.59 12.52
N ALA A 122 -11.05 -11.27 11.37
CA ALA A 122 -12.32 -11.51 10.69
C ALA A 122 -13.10 -12.68 11.30
N ASN A 123 -14.37 -12.47 11.63
CA ASN A 123 -15.26 -13.50 12.18
C ASN A 123 -15.60 -14.67 11.22
N ASN A 124 -15.12 -14.67 9.98
CA ASN A 124 -15.39 -15.71 8.99
C ASN A 124 -14.09 -16.25 8.39
N ALA A 125 -13.46 -17.17 9.12
CA ALA A 125 -12.14 -17.71 8.80
C ALA A 125 -12.06 -18.27 7.37
N ALA A 126 -13.03 -19.06 6.90
CA ALA A 126 -12.92 -19.72 5.59
C ALA A 126 -12.92 -18.74 4.40
N TYR A 127 -13.78 -17.72 4.43
CA TYR A 127 -13.85 -16.73 3.35
C TYR A 127 -12.63 -15.81 3.37
N SER A 128 -12.24 -15.31 4.54
CA SER A 128 -11.08 -14.42 4.69
C SER A 128 -9.74 -15.12 4.43
N TYR A 129 -9.65 -16.42 4.70
CA TYR A 129 -8.43 -17.20 4.49
C TYR A 129 -8.08 -17.39 3.01
N SER A 130 -9.08 -17.45 2.11
CA SER A 130 -8.82 -17.50 0.66
C SER A 130 -8.10 -16.23 0.17
N PHE A 131 -8.55 -15.04 0.59
CA PHE A 131 -7.91 -13.77 0.28
C PHE A 131 -6.51 -13.64 0.89
N ALA A 132 -6.31 -14.09 2.13
CA ALA A 132 -4.98 -14.09 2.74
C ALA A 132 -4.01 -14.97 1.96
N ARG A 133 -4.43 -16.19 1.61
CA ARG A 133 -3.58 -17.12 0.86
C ARG A 133 -3.22 -16.57 -0.53
N GLU A 134 -4.19 -16.05 -1.27
CA GLU A 134 -3.93 -15.42 -2.57
C GLU A 134 -2.97 -14.23 -2.44
N ALA A 135 -3.12 -13.41 -1.40
CA ALA A 135 -2.24 -12.29 -1.13
C ALA A 135 -0.83 -12.72 -0.68
N ASP A 136 -0.69 -13.84 0.04
CA ASP A 136 0.60 -14.41 0.42
C ASP A 136 1.35 -14.97 -0.80
N ASP A 137 0.64 -15.64 -1.72
CA ASP A 137 1.20 -16.11 -2.98
C ASP A 137 1.65 -14.91 -3.85
N ALA A 138 0.81 -13.86 -3.94
CA ALA A 138 1.13 -12.62 -4.64
C ALA A 138 2.30 -11.86 -3.97
N TRP A 139 2.40 -11.89 -2.65
CA TRP A 139 3.50 -11.28 -1.90
C TRP A 139 4.83 -11.97 -2.20
N CYS A 140 4.85 -13.30 -2.21
CA CYS A 140 6.05 -14.07 -2.56
C CYS A 140 6.53 -13.74 -3.99
N ASP A 141 5.61 -13.69 -4.95
CA ASP A 141 5.92 -13.33 -6.33
C ASP A 141 6.41 -11.87 -6.46
N PHE A 142 5.77 -10.94 -5.76
CA PHE A 142 6.19 -9.54 -5.69
C PHE A 142 7.61 -9.39 -5.13
N GLU A 143 7.90 -9.98 -3.98
CA GLU A 143 9.23 -9.94 -3.34
C GLU A 143 10.29 -10.56 -4.23
N GLN A 144 10.01 -11.72 -4.83
CA GLN A 144 10.95 -12.38 -5.74
C GLN A 144 11.26 -11.53 -6.97
N LYS A 145 10.24 -10.92 -7.59
CA LYS A 145 10.43 -10.04 -8.75
C LYS A 145 11.20 -8.78 -8.37
N MET A 146 10.87 -8.16 -7.24
CA MET A 146 11.59 -7.00 -6.74
C MET A 146 13.05 -7.32 -6.38
N TYR A 147 13.33 -8.49 -5.83
CA TYR A 147 14.69 -8.97 -5.56
C TYR A 147 15.47 -9.18 -6.86
N SER A 148 14.87 -9.85 -7.85
CA SER A 148 15.48 -10.06 -9.17
C SER A 148 15.83 -8.74 -9.87
N LEU A 149 14.94 -7.73 -9.78
CA LEU A 149 15.20 -6.38 -10.29
C LEU A 149 16.42 -5.74 -9.62
N GLU A 150 16.53 -5.87 -8.30
CA GLU A 150 17.66 -5.37 -7.54
C GLU A 150 18.97 -6.06 -7.92
N GLU A 151 18.99 -7.39 -8.00
CA GLU A 151 20.18 -8.15 -8.39
C GLU A 151 20.64 -7.81 -9.80
N ARG A 152 19.70 -7.71 -10.75
CA ARG A 152 19.99 -7.30 -12.13
C ARG A 152 20.63 -5.92 -12.17
N PHE A 153 20.11 -4.96 -11.41
CA PHE A 153 20.69 -3.62 -11.34
C PHE A 153 22.07 -3.65 -10.67
N ARG A 154 22.23 -4.38 -9.56
CA ARG A 154 23.49 -4.54 -8.84
C ARG A 154 24.60 -5.12 -9.72
N ALA A 155 24.28 -6.08 -10.58
CA ALA A 155 25.22 -6.71 -11.50
C ALA A 155 25.80 -5.72 -12.54
N VAL A 156 25.06 -4.66 -12.87
CA VAL A 156 25.41 -3.73 -13.94
C VAL A 156 25.71 -2.31 -13.45
N SER A 157 25.58 -2.03 -12.15
CA SER A 157 25.65 -0.67 -11.60
C SER A 157 27.01 0.00 -11.85
N LYS A 158 28.08 -0.79 -11.98
CA LYS A 158 29.43 -0.31 -12.31
C LYS A 158 29.74 -0.25 -13.82
N SER A 159 28.76 -0.58 -14.68
CA SER A 159 28.94 -0.62 -16.14
C SER A 159 28.41 0.64 -16.82
N ASN A 160 28.91 0.92 -18.03
CA ASN A 160 28.38 1.98 -18.90
C ASN A 160 26.93 1.76 -19.36
N LYS A 161 26.36 0.56 -19.18
CA LYS A 161 24.97 0.21 -19.48
C LYS A 161 24.03 0.39 -18.28
N ALA A 162 24.54 0.85 -17.13
CA ALA A 162 23.76 0.99 -15.91
C ALA A 162 22.49 1.85 -16.12
N TYR A 163 22.59 2.90 -16.93
CA TYR A 163 21.51 3.89 -17.10
C TYR A 163 20.27 3.36 -17.84
N GLU A 164 20.45 2.62 -18.93
CA GLU A 164 19.34 2.01 -19.68
C GLU A 164 18.61 0.96 -18.84
N ILE A 165 19.38 0.13 -18.13
CA ILE A 165 18.83 -0.91 -17.26
C ILE A 165 18.14 -0.26 -16.07
N LEU A 166 18.70 0.81 -15.54
CA LEU A 166 18.17 1.53 -14.40
C LEU A 166 16.75 2.06 -14.65
N MET A 167 16.54 2.78 -15.77
CA MET A 167 15.21 3.33 -16.07
C MET A 167 14.16 2.22 -16.13
N ARG A 168 14.48 1.12 -16.82
CA ARG A 168 13.58 -0.02 -16.94
C ARG A 168 13.32 -0.69 -15.58
N THR A 169 14.35 -0.89 -14.77
CA THR A 169 14.23 -1.44 -13.42
C THR A 169 13.29 -0.62 -12.54
N MET A 170 13.40 0.71 -12.58
CA MET A 170 12.58 1.58 -11.73
C MET A 170 11.12 1.62 -12.19
N VAL A 171 10.87 1.60 -13.50
CA VAL A 171 9.51 1.50 -14.05
C VAL A 171 8.89 0.14 -13.71
N ASP A 172 9.62 -0.96 -13.91
CA ASP A 172 9.15 -2.31 -13.58
C ASP A 172 8.83 -2.41 -12.08
N ALA A 173 9.69 -1.89 -11.20
CA ALA A 173 9.48 -1.86 -9.76
C ALA A 173 8.23 -1.05 -9.37
N MET A 174 8.04 0.13 -9.95
CA MET A 174 6.86 0.96 -9.73
C MET A 174 5.57 0.23 -10.14
N ILE A 175 5.59 -0.45 -11.29
CA ILE A 175 4.44 -1.19 -11.82
C ILE A 175 4.11 -2.37 -10.91
N LEU A 176 5.11 -3.16 -10.51
CA LEU A 176 4.93 -4.28 -9.58
C LEU A 176 4.31 -3.82 -8.26
N ALA A 177 4.86 -2.76 -7.66
CA ALA A 177 4.33 -2.18 -6.43
C ALA A 177 2.90 -1.66 -6.61
N MET A 178 2.59 -1.03 -7.76
CA MET A 178 1.25 -0.52 -8.04
C MET A 178 0.20 -1.63 -8.11
N PHE A 179 0.50 -2.73 -8.81
CA PHE A 179 -0.41 -3.87 -8.92
C PHE A 179 -0.62 -4.53 -7.56
N PHE A 180 0.46 -4.92 -6.90
CA PHE A 180 0.38 -5.60 -5.61
C PHE A 180 -0.35 -4.76 -4.55
N ILE A 181 -0.03 -3.46 -4.43
CA ILE A 181 -0.68 -2.58 -3.46
C ILE A 181 -2.18 -2.44 -3.77
N SER A 182 -2.57 -2.41 -5.05
CA SER A 182 -3.98 -2.33 -5.43
C SER A 182 -4.73 -3.60 -5.04
N GLU A 183 -4.12 -4.76 -5.21
CA GLU A 183 -4.69 -6.06 -4.81
C GLU A 183 -4.87 -6.15 -3.29
N VAL A 184 -3.83 -5.87 -2.49
CA VAL A 184 -3.94 -5.97 -1.02
C VAL A 184 -4.93 -4.97 -0.43
N VAL A 185 -5.00 -3.75 -0.99
CA VAL A 185 -5.97 -2.73 -0.57
C VAL A 185 -7.40 -3.21 -0.85
N LEU A 186 -7.66 -3.77 -2.04
CA LEU A 186 -8.97 -4.30 -2.43
C LEU A 186 -9.36 -5.52 -1.59
N ALA A 187 -8.44 -6.46 -1.40
CA ALA A 187 -8.65 -7.64 -0.57
C ALA A 187 -9.02 -7.23 0.87
N ARG A 188 -8.25 -6.31 1.46
CA ARG A 188 -8.51 -5.84 2.83
C ARG A 188 -9.86 -5.14 2.95
N THR A 189 -10.20 -4.27 2.00
CA THR A 189 -11.52 -3.63 1.98
C THR A 189 -12.65 -4.67 1.90
N THR A 190 -12.48 -5.71 1.08
CA THR A 190 -13.46 -6.79 0.93
C THR A 190 -13.62 -7.60 2.21
N VAL A 191 -12.51 -7.98 2.86
CA VAL A 191 -12.51 -8.67 4.15
C VAL A 191 -13.26 -7.84 5.20
N LEU A 192 -12.94 -6.55 5.31
CA LEU A 192 -13.60 -5.66 6.27
C LEU A 192 -15.10 -5.53 5.97
N ILE A 193 -15.53 -5.27 4.74
CA ILE A 193 -16.96 -5.16 4.41
C ILE A 193 -17.72 -6.47 4.66
N GLY A 194 -17.12 -7.62 4.31
CA GLY A 194 -17.71 -8.94 4.57
C GLY A 194 -18.03 -9.17 6.05
N THR A 195 -17.25 -8.60 6.97
CA THR A 195 -17.57 -8.64 8.41
C THR A 195 -18.75 -7.73 8.81
N LYS A 196 -19.03 -6.65 8.08
CA LYS A 196 -20.14 -5.70 8.36
C LYS A 196 -21.50 -6.30 8.00
N GLY A 197 -21.63 -6.93 6.82
CA GLY A 197 -22.91 -7.46 6.32
C GLY A 197 -23.53 -8.53 7.22
N ARG A 198 -22.70 -9.36 7.89
CA ARG A 198 -23.19 -10.42 8.79
C ARG A 198 -23.47 -9.97 10.21
N ARG A 199 -22.81 -8.91 10.69
CA ARG A 199 -23.07 -8.38 12.04
C ARG A 199 -24.47 -7.75 12.14
N ALA A 200 -24.94 -7.13 11.05
CA ALA A 200 -26.32 -6.65 10.92
C ALA A 200 -27.35 -7.79 10.95
N ILE A 201 -27.03 -8.95 10.36
CA ILE A 201 -27.93 -10.13 10.38
C ILE A 201 -28.06 -10.68 11.80
N ARG A 202 -26.96 -10.80 12.55
CA ARG A 202 -27.01 -11.28 13.95
C ARG A 202 -27.72 -10.32 14.90
N ALA A 203 -27.59 -9.01 14.72
CA ALA A 203 -28.28 -8.03 15.55
C ALA A 203 -29.80 -7.98 15.31
N SER A 204 -30.31 -8.61 14.25
CA SER A 204 -31.73 -8.63 13.90
C SER A 204 -32.46 -9.88 14.40
N ASP A 205 -31.76 -10.86 14.97
CA ASP A 205 -32.33 -12.16 15.39
C ASP A 205 -32.60 -12.23 16.91
N ASP A 206 -32.27 -11.17 17.66
CA ASP A 206 -32.43 -11.08 19.11
C ASP A 206 -33.72 -10.31 19.50
N GLY A 207 -34.86 -10.65 18.87
CA GLY A 207 -36.15 -9.99 19.09
C GLY A 207 -37.33 -10.95 19.28
N GLU A 208 -37.76 -11.09 20.53
CA GLU A 208 -39.02 -11.64 21.08
C GLU A 208 -39.18 -13.17 21.30
N PRO A 209 -39.15 -13.63 22.56
CA PRO A 209 -40.02 -14.70 23.02
C PRO A 209 -41.40 -14.12 23.39
N ASN A 210 -42.45 -14.61 22.73
CA ASN A 210 -43.85 -14.31 23.00
C ASN A 210 -44.20 -14.47 24.50
N ALA A 211 -44.51 -13.35 25.15
CA ALA A 211 -45.27 -13.33 26.39
C ALA A 211 -46.76 -13.21 26.07
N SER A 212 -47.49 -14.31 26.28
CA SER A 212 -48.94 -14.35 26.50
C SER A 212 -49.19 -15.60 27.35
N GLY A 213 -49.98 -15.63 28.42
CA GLY A 213 -50.87 -14.70 29.07
C GLY A 213 -51.74 -15.56 30.02
N THR A 214 -51.54 -15.37 31.32
CA THR A 214 -52.42 -15.55 32.50
C THR A 214 -53.62 -16.53 32.53
N SER A 215 -53.65 -17.34 33.61
CA SER A 215 -54.77 -17.81 34.47
C SER A 215 -55.88 -18.74 33.94
N PHE A 216 -56.13 -19.88 34.62
CA PHE A 216 -57.17 -20.07 35.68
C PHE A 216 -57.21 -21.54 36.12
N GLY A 217 -57.43 -21.80 37.41
CA GLY A 217 -57.54 -23.16 37.97
C GLY A 217 -58.92 -23.80 37.78
N LYS A 218 -58.97 -25.13 37.93
CA LYS A 218 -60.13 -25.90 38.41
C LYS A 218 -59.78 -27.37 38.70
N ASP A 219 -60.05 -27.77 39.94
CA ASP A 219 -60.58 -29.03 40.47
C ASP A 219 -60.51 -30.35 39.66
N GLY A 220 -60.03 -31.42 40.33
CA GLY A 220 -60.78 -32.68 40.50
C GLY A 220 -60.41 -33.92 39.67
N ALA A 221 -60.37 -35.08 40.37
CA ALA A 221 -60.30 -36.50 39.94
C ALA A 221 -58.90 -37.02 39.53
N ASP A 222 -58.34 -38.12 40.06
CA ASP A 222 -58.82 -39.23 40.90
C ASP A 222 -57.78 -39.58 42.00
#